data_AF-A0A1J5J7X9-F1
#
_entry.id   AF-A0A1J5J7X9-F1
#
_cell.length_a   1.000
_cell.length_b   1.000
_cell.length_c   1.000
_cell.angle_alpha   90.00
_cell.angle_beta   90.00
_cell.angle_gamma   90.00
#
_symmetry.space_group_name_H-M   'P 1'
#
loop_
_entity.id
_entity.type
_entity.pdbx_description
1 polymer ?
#
loop_
_entity_poly.entity_id
_entity_poly.type
_entity_poly.pdbx_seq_one_letter_code
_entity_poly.pdbx_strand_id
1 'polypeptide(L)'
;MPDSSSAFIWYHADASMARELQTWVGSIGHVLGIPARLLIRSQPDKTTFMEIYELHCSAEVDVNGMVEFIETQAGKQVWFSKLKSPRRAEIFSTPPGG
;
A
#
# COMPACT_ATOMS: atom_id res chain seq x y z
N MET A 1 -24.54 0.55 3.17
CA MET A 1 -23.32 1.06 2.50
C MET A 1 -22.67 -0.12 1.80
N PRO A 2 -22.07 0.04 0.60
CA PRO A 2 -21.32 -1.05 -0.02
C PRO A 2 -20.13 -1.44 0.85
N ASP A 3 -19.77 -2.71 0.83
CA ASP A 3 -18.59 -3.22 1.53
C ASP A 3 -17.35 -2.48 0.99
N SER A 4 -16.58 -1.91 1.91
CA SER A 4 -15.31 -1.26 1.58
C SER A 4 -14.19 -1.94 2.34
N SER A 5 -13.22 -2.45 1.60
CA SER A 5 -11.98 -2.97 2.18
C SER A 5 -10.82 -2.03 1.87
N SER A 6 -9.88 -1.91 2.79
CA SER A 6 -8.68 -1.11 2.59
C SER A 6 -7.47 -1.89 3.05
N ALA A 7 -6.40 -1.84 2.27
CA ALA A 7 -5.10 -2.37 2.66
C ALA A 7 -4.15 -1.22 2.96
N PHE A 8 -3.48 -1.32 4.10
CA PHE A 8 -2.46 -0.39 4.56
C PHE A 8 -1.14 -1.13 4.60
N ILE A 9 -0.13 -0.63 3.89
CA ILE A 9 1.21 -1.21 3.89
C ILE A 9 2.20 -0.17 4.36
N TRP A 10 2.93 -0.42 5.45
CA TRP A 10 3.92 0.53 5.95
C TRP A 10 5.30 -0.08 6.12
N TYR A 11 6.30 0.79 6.00
CA TYR A 11 7.72 0.46 6.09
C TYR A 11 8.55 1.72 6.33
N HIS A 12 9.80 1.52 6.72
CA HIS A 12 10.79 2.57 6.83
C HIS A 12 11.71 2.58 5.61
N ALA A 13 12.01 3.78 5.12
CA ALA A 13 12.97 3.98 4.04
C ALA A 13 13.64 5.34 4.19
N ASP A 14 14.57 5.65 3.30
CA ASP A 14 15.15 6.99 3.24
C ASP A 14 14.16 8.01 2.66
N ALA A 15 14.16 9.24 3.18
CA ALA A 15 13.27 10.30 2.68
C ALA A 15 13.51 10.61 1.20
N SER A 16 14.73 10.40 0.70
CA SER A 16 15.08 10.55 -0.73
C SER A 16 14.27 9.63 -1.66
N MET A 17 13.70 8.54 -1.14
CA MET A 17 12.92 7.57 -1.92
C MET A 17 11.46 8.02 -2.16
N ALA A 18 11.03 9.15 -1.60
CA ALA A 18 9.64 9.59 -1.64
C ALA A 18 9.04 9.63 -3.06
N ARG A 19 9.78 10.18 -4.02
CA ARG A 19 9.31 10.27 -5.42
C ARG A 19 9.18 8.90 -6.09
N GLU A 20 10.15 8.02 -5.86
CA GLU A 20 10.16 6.67 -6.42
C GLU A 20 8.99 5.86 -5.87
N LEU A 21 8.78 5.91 -4.55
CA LEU A 21 7.67 5.22 -3.87
C LEU A 21 6.30 5.80 -4.23
N GLN A 22 6.19 7.12 -4.40
CA GLN A 22 4.93 7.74 -4.84
C GLN A 22 4.56 7.31 -6.26
N THR A 23 5.55 7.23 -7.16
CA THR A 23 5.36 6.73 -8.53
C THR A 23 4.94 5.26 -8.52
N TRP A 24 5.60 4.45 -7.68
CA TRP A 24 5.25 3.04 -7.47
C TRP A 24 3.79 2.84 -7.04
N VAL A 25 3.37 3.50 -5.94
CA VAL A 25 2.01 3.37 -5.41
C VAL A 25 0.96 3.80 -6.44
N GLY A 26 1.22 4.90 -7.15
CA GLY A 26 0.35 5.35 -8.24
C GLY A 26 0.25 4.35 -9.39
N SER A 27 1.38 3.75 -9.80
CA SER A 27 1.40 2.72 -10.84
C SER A 27 0.62 1.47 -10.43
N ILE A 28 0.76 1.02 -9.19
CA ILE A 28 0.04 -0.15 -8.68
C ILE A 28 -1.46 0.13 -8.58
N GLY A 29 -1.86 1.29 -8.05
CA GLY A 29 -3.26 1.71 -8.05
C GLY A 29 -3.86 1.73 -9.46
N HIS A 30 -3.12 2.25 -10.44
CA HIS A 30 -3.55 2.25 -11.84
C HIS A 30 -3.69 0.83 -12.43
N VAL A 31 -2.73 -0.07 -12.17
CA VAL A 31 -2.79 -1.47 -12.62
C VAL A 31 -3.99 -2.21 -12.03
N LEU A 32 -4.28 -1.98 -10.75
CA LEU A 32 -5.39 -2.62 -10.05
C LEU A 32 -6.74 -1.92 -10.30
N GLY A 33 -6.74 -0.74 -10.94
CA GLY A 33 -7.95 0.04 -11.15
C GLY A 33 -8.58 0.58 -9.86
N ILE A 34 -7.77 0.82 -8.82
CA ILE A 34 -8.22 1.26 -7.49
C ILE A 34 -7.54 2.56 -7.05
N PRO A 35 -8.19 3.36 -6.20
CA PRO A 35 -7.52 4.46 -5.52
C PRO A 35 -6.34 3.97 -4.69
N ALA A 36 -5.18 4.59 -4.92
CA ALA A 36 -3.97 4.35 -4.15
C ALA A 36 -3.32 5.67 -3.75
N ARG A 37 -2.79 5.76 -2.53
CA ARG A 37 -2.08 6.95 -2.04
C ARG A 37 -0.92 6.57 -1.14
N LEU A 38 0.09 7.43 -1.13
CA LEU A 38 1.25 7.31 -0.25
C LEU A 38 1.21 8.43 0.80
N LEU A 39 1.23 8.05 2.07
CA LEU A 39 1.45 8.97 3.18
C LEU A 39 2.89 8.84 3.68
N ILE A 40 3.48 9.97 4.07
CA ILE A 40 4.87 10.05 4.50
C ILE A 40 4.91 10.78 5.83
N ARG A 41 5.58 10.17 6.82
CA ARG A 41 5.84 10.78 8.12
C ARG A 41 7.34 10.75 8.42
N SER A 42 7.95 11.93 8.42
CA SER A 42 9.37 12.09 8.75
C SER A 42 9.56 12.46 10.22
N GLN A 43 10.49 11.79 10.88
CA GLN A 43 11.01 12.05 12.22
C GLN A 43 12.55 12.15 12.13
N PRO A 44 13.24 12.73 13.13
CA PRO A 44 14.68 12.99 13.05
C PRO A 44 15.55 11.77 12.71
N ASP A 45 15.11 10.58 13.10
CA ASP A 45 15.83 9.30 12.97
C ASP A 45 15.20 8.35 11.93
N LYS A 46 13.96 8.61 11.51
CA LYS A 46 13.19 7.66 10.69
C LYS A 46 12.17 8.34 9.80
N THR A 47 12.00 7.81 8.59
CA THR A 47 10.87 8.16 7.72
C THR A 47 10.00 6.93 7.55
N THR A 48 8.72 7.07 7.89
CA THR A 48 7.70 6.04 7.66
C THR A 48 6.93 6.37 6.41
N PHE A 49 6.84 5.38 5.52
CA PHE A 49 5.99 5.40 4.35
C PHE A 49 4.79 4.50 4.61
N MET A 50 3.60 4.95 4.22
CA MET A 50 2.37 4.17 4.34
C MET A 50 1.58 4.25 3.04
N GLU A 51 1.50 3.12 2.34
CA GLU A 51 0.67 2.91 1.17
C GLU A 51 -0.75 2.59 1.62
N ILE A 52 -1.74 3.19 0.96
CA ILE A 52 -3.16 2.93 1.20
C ILE A 52 -3.78 2.56 -0.14
N TYR A 53 -4.42 1.40 -0.19
CA TYR A 53 -5.16 0.89 -1.35
C TYR A 53 -6.61 0.69 -0.94
N GLU A 54 -7.54 1.37 -1.61
CA GLU A 54 -8.96 1.36 -1.25
C GLU A 54 -9.77 0.55 -2.27
N LEU A 55 -10.42 -0.51 -1.80
CA LEU A 55 -11.29 -1.34 -2.60
C LEU A 55 -12.74 -0.96 -2.31
N HIS A 56 -13.35 -0.27 -3.28
CA HIS A 56 -14.74 0.20 -3.25
C HIS A 56 -15.59 -0.68 -4.16
N CYS A 57 -15.83 -1.96 -3.83
CA CYS A 57 -16.74 -2.79 -4.64
C CYS A 57 -17.22 -4.06 -3.92
N SER A 58 -18.49 -4.41 -4.17
CA SER A 58 -19.19 -5.63 -3.77
C SER A 58 -18.81 -6.87 -4.59
N ALA A 59 -17.63 -6.87 -5.22
CA ALA A 59 -17.19 -7.90 -6.16
C ALA A 59 -15.97 -8.65 -5.59
N GLU A 60 -15.85 -9.92 -5.99
CA GLU A 60 -14.94 -11.01 -5.55
C GLU A 60 -13.43 -10.72 -5.51
N VAL A 61 -12.99 -9.45 -5.52
CA VAL A 61 -11.58 -9.10 -5.34
C VAL A 61 -11.23 -9.34 -3.87
N ASP A 62 -10.64 -10.50 -3.62
CA ASP A 62 -10.03 -10.83 -2.35
C ASP A 62 -8.90 -9.84 -2.05
N VAL A 63 -9.12 -9.02 -1.01
CA VAL A 63 -8.14 -8.05 -0.52
C VAL A 63 -6.82 -8.71 -0.12
N ASN A 64 -6.84 -10.00 0.28
CA ASN A 64 -5.61 -10.75 0.54
C ASN A 64 -4.84 -11.03 -0.76
N GLY A 65 -5.52 -11.50 -1.80
CA GLY A 65 -4.93 -11.69 -3.13
C GLY A 65 -4.37 -10.40 -3.72
N MET A 66 -5.03 -9.26 -3.48
CA MET A 66 -4.50 -7.95 -3.83
C MET A 66 -3.19 -7.64 -3.08
N VAL A 67 -3.14 -7.83 -1.77
CA VAL A 67 -1.91 -7.59 -0.97
C VAL A 67 -0.78 -8.53 -1.41
N GLU A 68 -1.06 -9.81 -1.67
CA GLU A 68 -0.07 -10.77 -2.17
C GLU A 68 0.50 -10.35 -3.52
N PHE A 69 -0.36 -9.87 -4.44
CA PHE A 69 0.08 -9.31 -5.70
C PHE A 69 1.01 -8.10 -5.48
N ILE A 70 0.62 -7.16 -4.61
CA ILE A 70 1.41 -5.95 -4.32
C ILE A 70 2.79 -6.33 -3.77
N GLU A 71 2.86 -7.23 -2.78
CA GLU A 71 4.13 -7.67 -2.19
C GLU A 71 5.00 -8.41 -3.23
N THR A 72 4.39 -9.25 -4.07
CA THR A 72 5.09 -9.94 -5.16
C THR A 72 5.70 -8.95 -6.16
N GLN A 73 4.97 -7.90 -6.53
CA GLN A 73 5.50 -6.88 -7.44
C GLN A 73 6.52 -5.97 -6.76
N ALA A 74 6.33 -5.65 -5.47
CA ALA A 74 7.28 -4.87 -4.67
C ALA A 74 8.63 -5.59 -4.59
N GLY A 75 8.65 -6.90 -4.36
CA GLY A 75 9.88 -7.71 -4.30
C GLY A 75 10.72 -7.71 -5.59
N LYS A 76 10.15 -7.27 -6.72
CA LYS A 76 10.87 -7.13 -8.00
C LYS A 76 11.50 -5.75 -8.19
N GLN A 77 11.20 -4.80 -7.32
CA GLN A 77 11.66 -3.42 -7.47
C GLN A 77 13.06 -3.23 -6.90
N VAL A 78 13.88 -2.41 -7.56
CA VAL A 78 15.24 -2.08 -7.11
C VAL A 78 15.24 -1.41 -5.74
N TRP A 79 14.21 -0.62 -5.44
CA TRP A 79 14.08 0.06 -4.15
C TRP A 79 13.78 -0.89 -2.97
N PHE A 80 13.32 -2.12 -3.24
CA PHE A 80 12.92 -3.05 -2.18
C PHE A 80 14.09 -3.44 -1.27
N SER A 81 15.28 -3.59 -1.84
CA SER A 81 16.51 -3.88 -1.08
C SER A 81 17.03 -2.69 -0.28
N LYS A 82 16.50 -1.48 -0.51
CA LYS A 82 16.89 -0.24 0.18
C LYS A 82 16.00 0.09 1.38
N LEU A 83 14.98 -0.73 1.65
CA LEU A 83 14.10 -0.54 2.79
C LEU A 83 14.87 -0.71 4.10
N LYS A 84 14.56 0.14 5.08
CA LYS A 84 15.12 0.11 6.45
C LYS A 84 14.28 -0.76 7.40
N SER A 85 13.18 -1.34 6.91
CA SER A 85 12.36 -2.31 7.61
C SER A 85 11.66 -3.24 6.61
N PRO A 86 11.17 -4.41 7.04
CA PRO A 86 10.20 -5.13 6.24
C PRO A 86 8.94 -4.29 6.01
N ARG A 87 8.23 -4.60 4.93
CA ARG A 87 6.87 -4.14 4.70
C ARG A 87 5.92 -4.89 5.61
N ARG A 88 4.95 -4.18 6.18
CA ARG A 88 3.88 -4.77 7.01
C ARG A 88 2.54 -4.35 6.43
N ALA A 89 1.65 -5.31 6.26
CA ALA A 89 0.32 -5.10 5.72
C ALA A 89 -0.75 -5.31 6.79
N GLU A 90 -1.73 -4.42 6.85
CA GLU A 90 -2.99 -4.60 7.58
C GLU A 90 -4.17 -4.37 6.64
N ILE A 91 -5.21 -5.18 6.82
CA ILE A 91 -6.43 -5.15 6.03
C ILE A 91 -7.56 -4.75 6.97
N PHE A 92 -8.36 -3.77 6.54
CA PHE A 92 -9.54 -3.32 7.25
C PHE A 92 -10.74 -3.46 6.32
N SER A 93 -11.71 -4.27 6.73
CA SER A 93 -12.99 -4.39 6.06
C SER A 93 -14.06 -3.71 6.89
N THR A 94 -14.82 -2.82 6.27
CA THR A 94 -16.02 -2.25 6.90
C THR A 94 -17.20 -3.13 6.50
N PRO A 95 -17.86 -3.83 7.45
CA PRO A 95 -19.06 -4.59 7.13
C PRO A 95 -20.19 -3.65 6.68
N PRO A 96 -21.17 -4.16 5.92
CA PRO A 96 -22.34 -3.37 5.59
C PRO A 96 -23.08 -3.08 6.90
N GLY A 97 -23.25 -1.79 7.20
CA GLY A 97 -23.69 -1.30 8.52
C GLY A 97 -24.89 -2.05 9.12
N GLY A 98 -24.79 -2.34 10.43
CA GLY A 98 -25.91 -2.78 11.27
C GLY A 98 -26.84 -1.66 11.69
#